data_AF-A0A917FE52-F1
#
_entry.id   AF-A0A917FE52-F1
#
_cell.length_a   1.000
_cell.length_b   1.000
_cell.length_c   1.000
_cell.angle_alpha   90.00
_cell.angle_beta   90.00
_cell.angle_gamma   90.00
#
_symmetry.space_group_name_H-M   'P 1'
#
loop_
_entity.id
_entity.type
_entity.pdbx_description
1 polymer ?
#
loop_
_entity_poly.entity_id
_entity_poly.type
_entity_poly.pdbx_seq_one_letter_code
_entity_poly.pdbx_strand_id
1 'polypeptide(L)' 'MLKVLRAIGILLSAATIILAISFFFGEKDQVVMSWTMLGMCGALIFNGGASYFKTKDKMAALSSVIGILLLIVSLTQFPF' A
#
# COMPACT_ATOMS: atom_id res chain seq x y z
N MET A 1 18.62 4.53 -4.69
CA MET A 1 17.49 4.50 -3.73
C MET A 1 16.14 4.74 -4.37
N LEU A 2 15.90 5.87 -5.07
CA LEU A 2 14.61 6.16 -5.72
C LEU A 2 14.05 5.05 -6.63
N LYS A 3 14.90 4.41 -7.44
CA LYS A 3 14.52 3.27 -8.30
C LYS A 3 14.04 2.05 -7.49
N VAL A 4 14.67 1.79 -6.34
CA VAL A 4 14.31 0.68 -5.44
C VAL A 4 12.98 0.98 -4.74
N LEU A 5 12.81 2.20 -4.24
CA LEU A 5 11.55 2.66 -3.65
C LEU A 5 10.36 2.47 -4.61
N ARG A 6 10.57 2.86 -5.88
CA ARG A 6 9.56 2.71 -6.93
C ARG A 6 9.30 1.25 -7.29
N ALA A 7 10.34 0.42 -7.35
CA ALA A 7 10.18 -1.01 -7.63
C ALA A 7 9.39 -1.71 -6.51
N ILE A 8 9.68 -1.39 -5.25
CA ILE A 8 8.94 -1.91 -4.09
C ILE A 8 7.47 -1.48 -4.15
N GLY A 9 7.20 -0.20 -4.44
CA GLY A 9 5.84 0.30 -4.58
C GLY A 9 5.04 -0.40 -5.69
N ILE A 10 5.66 -0.68 -6.84
CA ILE A 10 5.03 -1.42 -7.95
C ILE A 10 4.75 -2.88 -7.55
N LEU A 11 5.70 -3.55 -6.89
CA LEU A 11 5.53 -4.92 -6.41
C LEU A 11 4.38 -5.02 -5.39
N LEU A 12 4.31 -4.08 -4.45
CA LEU A 12 3.21 -3.99 -3.49
C LEU A 12 1.87 -3.74 -4.18
N SER A 13 1.82 -2.85 -5.19
CA SER A 13 0.59 -2.67 -5.98
C SER A 13 0.16 -3.95 -6.69
N ALA A 14 1.10 -4.67 -7.33
CA ALA A 14 0.80 -5.93 -8.01
C ALA A 14 0.29 -6.99 -7.03
N ALA A 15 0.95 -7.16 -5.88
CA ALA A 15 0.52 -8.08 -4.83
C ALA A 15 -0.87 -7.73 -4.30
N THR A 16 -1.16 -6.43 -4.10
CA THR A 16 -2.48 -5.96 -3.66
C THR A 16 -3.57 -6.30 -4.65
N ILE A 17 -3.31 -6.14 -5.95
CA ILE A 17 -4.28 -6.48 -7.00
C ILE A 17 -4.56 -7.99 -7.00
N ILE A 18 -3.52 -8.81 -6.89
CA ILE A 18 -3.69 -10.28 -6.83
C ILE A 18 -4.52 -10.67 -5.60
N LEU A 19 -4.19 -10.14 -4.42
CA LEU A 19 -4.92 -10.42 -3.19
C LEU A 19 -6.37 -9.93 -3.25
N ALA A 20 -6.61 -8.76 -3.85
CA ALA A 20 -7.96 -8.25 -4.06
C ALA A 20 -8.76 -9.16 -4.99
N ILE A 21 -8.18 -9.62 -6.11
CA ILE A 21 -8.84 -10.59 -7.00
C ILE A 21 -9.14 -11.89 -6.24
N SER A 22 -8.18 -12.42 -5.49
CA SER A 22 -8.39 -13.61 -4.66
C SER A 22 -9.48 -13.42 -3.61
N PHE A 23 -9.60 -12.24 -3.00
CA PHE A 23 -10.67 -11.93 -2.05
C PHE A 23 -12.06 -11.83 -2.71
N PHE A 24 -12.13 -11.26 -3.92
CA PHE A 24 -13.39 -11.09 -4.64
C PHE A 24 -13.91 -12.40 -5.26
N PHE A 25 -13.01 -13.27 -5.71
CA PHE A 25 -13.36 -14.52 -6.41
C PHE A 25 -13.19 -15.78 -5.55
N GLY A 26 -12.51 -15.69 -4.40
CA GLY A 26 -12.25 -16.80 -3.47
C GLY A 26 -13.03 -16.68 -2.15
N GLU A 27 -12.57 -17.39 -1.12
CA GLU A 27 -13.13 -17.26 0.22
C GLU A 27 -12.87 -15.86 0.79
N LYS A 28 -13.90 -15.27 1.39
CA LYS A 28 -13.83 -13.97 2.07
C LYS A 28 -13.12 -14.13 3.42
N ASP A 29 -11.83 -14.42 3.34
CA ASP A 29 -10.97 -14.54 4.49
C ASP A 29 -10.53 -13.15 4.97
N GLN A 30 -10.74 -12.90 6.26
CA GLN A 30 -10.36 -11.67 6.94
C GLN A 30 -8.83 -11.47 6.93
N VAL A 31 -8.06 -12.56 6.88
CA VAL A 31 -6.60 -12.54 6.72
C VAL A 31 -6.24 -11.95 5.36
N VAL A 32 -6.85 -12.43 4.26
CA VAL A 32 -6.60 -11.92 2.91
C VAL A 32 -6.97 -10.43 2.81
N MET A 33 -8.06 -10.01 3.47
CA MET A 33 -8.43 -8.59 3.54
C MET A 33 -7.37 -7.74 4.26
N SER A 34 -6.82 -8.24 5.37
CA SER A 34 -5.78 -7.57 6.16
C SER A 34 -4.47 -7.42 5.37
N TRP A 35 -4.06 -8.48 4.66
CA TRP A 35 -2.91 -8.45 3.75
C TRP A 35 -3.11 -7.52 2.56
N THR A 36 -4.33 -7.43 2.03
CA THR A 36 -4.69 -6.49 0.95
C THR A 36 -4.56 -5.05 1.44
N MET A 37 -5.05 -4.74 2.64
CA MET A 37 -4.91 -3.40 3.23
C MET A 37 -3.44 -3.03 3.47
N LEU A 38 -2.64 -3.96 3.99
CA LEU A 38 -1.20 -3.81 4.16
C LEU A 38 -0.50 -3.50 2.82
N GLY A 39 -0.81 -4.28 1.78
CA GLY A 39 -0.29 -4.09 0.44
C GLY A 39 -0.63 -2.71 -0.13
N MET A 40 -1.89 -2.29 0.03
CA MET A 40 -2.37 -0.99 -0.45
C MET A 40 -1.69 0.18 0.27
N CYS A 41 -1.57 0.11 1.60
CA CYS A 41 -0.89 1.14 2.39
C CYS A 41 0.60 1.20 2.03
N GLY A 42 1.26 0.04 1.93
CA GLY A 42 2.64 -0.03 1.47
C GLY A 42 2.82 0.59 0.07
N ALA A 43 1.96 0.24 -0.88
CA ALA A 43 1.99 0.83 -2.22
C ALA A 43 1.86 2.36 -2.19
N LEU A 44 0.95 2.91 -1.38
CA LEU A 44 0.78 4.36 -1.22
C LEU A 44 2.03 5.04 -0.64
N ILE A 45 2.63 4.45 0.39
CA ILE A 45 3.83 4.98 1.05
C ILE A 45 5.02 4.98 0.08
N PHE A 46 5.27 3.84 -0.57
CA PHE A 46 6.44 3.68 -1.43
C PHE A 46 6.29 4.41 -2.77
N ASN A 47 5.10 4.39 -3.40
CA ASN A 47 4.87 5.15 -4.63
C ASN A 47 4.76 6.66 -4.38
N GLY A 48 4.06 7.08 -3.31
CA GLY A 48 3.95 8.48 -2.90
C GLY A 48 5.32 9.05 -2.52
N GLY A 49 6.07 8.33 -1.69
CA GLY A 49 7.44 8.69 -1.32
C GLY A 49 8.37 8.77 -2.52
N ALA A 50 8.36 7.76 -3.41
CA ALA A 50 9.19 7.78 -4.62
C ALA A 50 8.85 8.96 -5.54
N SER A 51 7.56 9.27 -5.68
CA SER A 51 7.11 10.41 -6.47
C SER A 51 7.56 11.73 -5.84
N TYR A 52 7.36 11.92 -4.53
CA TYR A 52 7.78 13.12 -3.80
C TYR A 52 9.28 13.37 -3.91
N PHE A 53 10.12 12.35 -3.76
CA PHE A 53 11.57 12.52 -3.91
C PHE A 53 12.00 12.89 -5.34
N LYS A 54 11.19 12.58 -6.35
CA LYS A 54 11.48 12.92 -7.75
C LYS A 54 10.97 14.32 -8.14
N THR A 55 9.74 14.66 -7.77
CA THR A 55 9.05 15.88 -8.24
C THR A 55 8.93 16.96 -7.18
N LYS A 56 9.19 16.66 -5.90
CA LYS A 56 8.89 17.50 -4.73
C LYS A 56 7.43 17.95 -4.65
N ASP A 57 6.52 17.17 -5.26
CA ASP A 57 5.10 17.48 -5.26
C ASP A 57 4.47 17.19 -3.90
N LYS A 58 3.85 18.22 -3.31
CA LYS A 58 3.18 18.12 -2.00
C LYS A 58 2.02 17.12 -2.01
N MET A 59 1.37 16.89 -3.16
CA MET A 59 0.32 15.87 -3.27
C MET A 59 0.88 14.45 -3.12
N ALA A 60 2.09 14.20 -3.65
CA ALA A 60 2.78 12.92 -3.49
C ALA A 60 3.23 12.69 -2.03
N ALA A 61 3.65 13.75 -1.34
CA ALA A 61 3.93 13.68 0.10
C ALA A 61 2.66 13.34 0.89
N LEU A 62 1.53 13.98 0.57
CA LEU A 62 0.23 13.70 1.17
C LEU A 62 -0.20 12.24 0.98
N SER A 63 -0.05 11.67 -0.22
CA SER A 63 -0.42 10.26 -0.43
C SER A 63 0.41 9.31 0.43
N SER A 64 1.69 9.63 0.65
CA SER A 64 2.56 8.85 1.52
C SER A 64 2.13 8.96 2.98
N VAL A 65 1.86 10.17 3.47
CA VAL A 65 1.37 10.42 4.84
C VAL A 65 0.04 9.72 5.09
N ILE A 66 -0.90 9.80 4.13
CA ILE A 66 -2.18 9.10 4.21
C ILE A 66 -1.97 7.58 4.27
N GLY A 67 -1.05 7.05 3.46
CA GLY A 67 -0.68 5.63 3.51
C GLY A 67 -0.17 5.21 4.89
N ILE A 68 0.64 6.03 5.56
CA ILE A 68 1.13 5.77 6.92
C ILE A 68 -0.03 5.80 7.93
N LEU A 69 -0.91 6.80 7.86
CA LEU A 69 -2.06 6.91 8.76
C LEU A 69 -3.00 5.71 8.61
N LEU A 70 -3.32 5.33 7.37
CA LEU A 70 -4.15 4.16 7.09
C LEU A 70 -3.48 2.87 7.57
N LEU A 71 -2.15 2.77 7.47
CA LEU A 71 -1.40 1.62 8.01
C LEU A 71 -1.53 1.52 9.52
N ILE A 72 -1.43 2.64 10.26
CA ILE A 72 -1.59 2.63 11.72
C ILE A 72 -3.02 2.23 12.10
N VAL A 73 -4.01 2.77 11.39
CA VAL A 73 -5.42 2.42 11.63
C VAL A 73 -5.68 0.95 11.31
N SER A 74 -5.16 0.44 10.19
CA SER A 74 -5.35 -0.97 9.83
C SER A 74 -4.68 -1.88 10.86
N LEU A 75 -3.49 -1.54 11.35
CA LEU A 75 -2.78 -2.29 12.40
C LEU A 75 -3.54 -2.37 13.73
N THR A 76 -4.42 -1.42 14.01
CA THR A 76 -5.23 -1.40 15.26
C THR A 76 -6.63 -2.01 15.09
N GLN A 77 -7.16 -2.04 13.87
CA GLN A 77 -8.53 -2.50 13.58
C GLN A 77 -8.58 -3.95 13.07
N PHE A 78 -7.52 -4.45 12.43
CA PHE A 78 -7.51 -5.78 11.84
C PHE A 78 -6.75 -6.79 12.71
N PRO A 79 -7.29 -8.00 12.93
CA PRO A 79 -6.51 -9.11 13.44
C PRO A 79 -5.63 -9.64 12.30
N PHE A 80 -4.32 -9.51 12.46
CA PHE A 80 -3.31 -10.03 11.53
C PHE A 80 -2.88 -11.45 11.92
#